data_AF-A0A435ZA77-F1
#
_entry.id   AF-A0A435ZA77-F1
#
_cell.length_a   1.000
_cell.length_b   1.000
_cell.length_c   1.000
_cell.angle_alpha   90.00
_cell.angle_beta   90.00
_cell.angle_gamma   90.00
#
_symmetry.space_group_name_H-M   'P 1'
#
loop_
_entity.id
_entity.type
_entity.pdbx_description
1 polymer ?
#
loop_
_entity_poly.entity_id
_entity_poly.type
_entity_poly.pdbx_seq_one_letter_code
_entity_poly.pdbx_strand_id
1 'polypeptide(L)'
;MIAQAMSLPRQRDGIGALILLVAVPAGLALVLSVIDLIHLLPAHLWWQALTAPDTSDPVQLLYRYAFLPRVAASVLAGAALGLAGVVIQHVLRNPLAEPTTIGTNAGASLALAAATLYAPWLLEGGREGVALAGGALATSAVFALARGRSFSPVSIIIAGLVVSLTFGSAGALLMALNREYTEELFIWQSGSLVQNG
;
A
#
# COMPACT_ATOMS: atom_id res chain seq x y z
N MET A 1 49.05 23.70 -22.57
CA MET A 1 48.81 23.38 -21.14
C MET A 1 47.32 23.49 -20.88
N ILE A 2 46.69 22.34 -20.61
CA ILE A 2 45.47 22.14 -19.82
C ILE A 2 44.14 22.70 -20.38
N ALA A 3 43.60 22.00 -21.39
CA ALA A 3 42.15 21.90 -21.59
C ALA A 3 41.68 20.55 -21.02
N GLN A 4 41.39 20.51 -19.71
CA GLN A 4 40.73 19.36 -19.09
C GLN A 4 39.24 19.42 -19.43
N ALA A 5 38.82 18.52 -20.31
CA ALA A 5 37.42 18.23 -20.52
C ALA A 5 36.82 17.68 -19.20
N MET A 6 35.96 18.46 -18.55
CA MET A 6 35.02 17.94 -17.56
C MET A 6 34.08 16.97 -18.27
N SER A 7 34.42 15.69 -18.26
CA SER A 7 33.51 14.61 -18.63
C SER A 7 32.39 14.55 -17.58
N LEU A 8 31.21 15.04 -17.93
CA LEU A 8 30.00 14.84 -17.13
C LEU A 8 29.78 13.32 -16.93
N PRO A 9 29.41 12.85 -15.72
CA PRO A 9 29.20 11.44 -15.46
C PRO A 9 28.10 10.87 -16.39
N ARG A 10 28.37 9.68 -16.92
CA ARG A 10 27.53 8.95 -17.89
C ARG A 10 26.15 8.63 -17.30
N GLN A 11 25.09 9.26 -17.83
CA GLN A 11 23.68 8.92 -17.51
C GLN A 11 23.28 7.44 -17.76
N ARG A 12 24.07 6.67 -18.53
CA ARG A 12 23.76 5.27 -18.88
C ARG A 12 23.95 4.30 -17.70
N ASP A 13 24.72 4.68 -16.68
CA ASP A 13 25.03 3.78 -15.56
C ASP A 13 23.87 3.70 -14.55
N GLY A 14 22.98 4.70 -14.53
CA GLY A 14 21.85 4.78 -13.58
C GLY A 14 20.68 3.83 -13.89
N ILE A 15 20.43 3.52 -15.16
CA ILE A 15 19.32 2.63 -15.55
C ILE A 15 19.64 1.18 -15.14
N GLY A 16 20.88 0.74 -15.33
CA GLY A 16 21.32 -0.59 -14.88
C GLY A 16 21.20 -0.75 -13.36
N ALA A 17 21.63 0.27 -12.60
CA ALA A 17 21.49 0.28 -11.15
C ALA A 17 20.02 0.25 -10.71
N LEU A 18 19.14 0.99 -11.39
CA LEU A 18 17.70 1.01 -11.09
C LEU A 18 17.03 -0.34 -11.40
N ILE A 19 17.37 -0.96 -12.52
CA ILE A 19 16.87 -2.30 -12.87
C ILE A 19 17.31 -3.31 -11.83
N LEU A 20 18.58 -3.27 -11.42
CA LEU A 20 19.08 -4.17 -10.37
C LEU A 20 18.38 -3.92 -9.02
N LEU A 21 18.15 -2.66 -8.65
CA LEU A 21 17.46 -2.29 -7.42
C LEU A 21 16.04 -2.88 -7.34
N VAL A 22 15.35 -3.07 -8.47
CA VAL A 22 14.00 -3.66 -8.51
C VAL A 22 14.05 -5.16 -8.73
N ALA A 23 14.88 -5.63 -9.65
CA ALA A 23 14.93 -7.04 -10.06
C ALA A 23 15.47 -7.96 -8.96
N VAL A 24 16.46 -7.50 -8.18
CA VAL A 24 17.04 -8.28 -7.08
C VAL A 24 16.03 -8.58 -5.97
N PRO A 25 15.34 -7.59 -5.36
CA PRO A 25 14.34 -7.88 -4.34
C PRO A 25 13.14 -8.63 -4.89
N ALA A 26 12.70 -8.35 -6.13
CA ALA A 26 11.61 -9.10 -6.76
C ALA A 26 11.99 -10.58 -6.98
N GLY A 27 13.21 -10.84 -7.46
CA GLY A 27 13.74 -12.20 -7.64
C GLY A 27 13.89 -12.93 -6.30
N LEU A 28 14.41 -12.25 -5.28
CA LEU A 28 14.51 -12.80 -3.94
C LEU A 28 13.13 -13.14 -3.36
N ALA A 29 12.15 -12.23 -3.48
CA ALA A 29 10.78 -12.46 -3.02
C ALA A 29 10.14 -13.66 -3.73
N LEU A 30 10.36 -13.81 -5.04
CA LEU A 30 9.90 -14.97 -5.79
C LEU A 30 10.53 -16.28 -5.30
N VAL A 31 11.86 -16.29 -5.12
CA VAL A 31 12.58 -17.47 -4.62
C VAL A 31 12.08 -17.86 -3.22
N LEU A 32 11.94 -16.90 -2.31
CA LEU A 32 11.43 -17.15 -0.96
C LEU A 32 9.98 -17.67 -1.00
N SER A 33 9.14 -17.12 -1.87
CA SER A 33 7.75 -17.59 -2.04
C SER A 33 7.69 -19.02 -2.57
N VAL A 34 8.57 -19.39 -3.50
CA VAL A 34 8.65 -20.76 -4.03
C VAL A 34 9.19 -21.74 -2.98
N ILE A 35 10.19 -21.32 -2.20
CA ILE A 35 10.73 -22.12 -1.08
C ILE A 35 9.63 -22.39 -0.05
N ASP A 36 8.90 -21.34 0.36
CA ASP A 36 7.78 -21.47 1.31
C ASP A 36 6.70 -22.41 0.76
N LEU A 37 6.38 -22.30 -0.54
CA LEU A 37 5.40 -23.17 -1.19
C LEU A 37 5.83 -24.65 -1.22
N ILE A 38 7.10 -24.94 -1.52
CA ILE A 38 7.63 -26.32 -1.55
C ILE A 38 7.66 -26.92 -0.14
N HIS A 39 7.95 -26.11 0.89
CA HIS A 39 7.90 -26.54 2.28
C HIS A 39 6.47 -26.76 2.77
N LEU A 40 5.52 -25.95 2.28
CA LEU A 40 4.11 -26.06 2.64
C LEU A 40 3.48 -27.32 2.04
N LEU A 41 3.62 -27.53 0.74
CA LEU A 41 2.93 -28.63 0.04
C LEU A 41 3.85 -29.27 -1.03
N PRO A 42 3.99 -30.61 -1.05
CA PRO A 42 4.73 -31.30 -2.11
C PRO A 42 4.19 -30.98 -3.51
N ALA A 43 5.09 -30.81 -4.49
CA ALA A 43 4.76 -30.37 -5.85
C ALA A 43 3.69 -31.21 -6.58
N HIS A 44 3.61 -32.52 -6.27
CA HIS A 44 2.64 -33.42 -6.89
C HIS A 44 1.19 -33.15 -6.44
N LEU A 45 0.98 -32.50 -5.29
CA LEU A 45 -0.34 -32.19 -4.75
C LEU A 45 -0.83 -30.80 -5.15
N TRP A 46 -0.01 -29.96 -5.78
CA TRP A 46 -0.38 -28.57 -6.10
C TRP A 46 -1.63 -28.48 -6.98
N TRP A 47 -1.72 -29.32 -8.02
CA TRP A 47 -2.86 -29.31 -8.92
C TRP A 47 -4.15 -29.78 -8.24
N GLN A 48 -4.05 -30.81 -7.39
CA GLN A 48 -5.17 -31.31 -6.60
C GLN A 48 -5.64 -30.26 -5.60
N ALA A 49 -4.73 -29.70 -4.80
CA ALA A 49 -5.04 -28.67 -3.80
C ALA A 49 -5.60 -27.38 -4.43
N LEU A 50 -5.27 -27.10 -5.70
CA LEU A 50 -5.82 -25.97 -6.44
C LEU A 50 -7.27 -26.21 -6.91
N THR A 51 -7.57 -27.42 -7.38
CA THR A 51 -8.83 -27.71 -8.11
C THR A 51 -9.89 -28.38 -7.24
N ALA A 52 -9.48 -29.28 -6.36
CA ALA A 52 -10.33 -30.01 -5.42
C ALA A 52 -9.52 -30.32 -4.14
N PRO A 53 -9.30 -29.31 -3.28
CA PRO A 53 -8.56 -29.52 -2.03
C PRO A 53 -9.31 -30.51 -1.12
N ASP A 54 -8.56 -31.39 -0.48
CA ASP A 54 -9.10 -32.23 0.58
C ASP A 54 -9.44 -31.38 1.80
N THR A 55 -10.71 -31.32 2.18
CA THR A 55 -11.18 -30.53 3.34
C THR A 55 -10.73 -31.09 4.68
N SER A 56 -10.24 -32.32 4.71
CA SER A 56 -9.66 -32.94 5.92
C SER A 56 -8.18 -32.60 6.12
N ASP A 57 -7.51 -32.05 5.10
CA ASP A 57 -6.12 -31.64 5.12
C ASP A 57 -5.99 -30.11 5.28
N PRO A 58 -5.65 -29.61 6.49
CA PRO A 58 -5.51 -28.17 6.73
C PRO A 58 -4.46 -27.50 5.83
N VAL A 59 -3.46 -28.25 5.36
CA VAL A 59 -2.37 -27.71 4.53
C VAL A 59 -2.87 -27.35 3.13
N GLN A 60 -3.74 -28.19 2.55
CA GLN A 60 -4.34 -27.92 1.24
C GLN A 60 -5.32 -26.73 1.30
N LEU A 61 -6.06 -26.61 2.41
CA LEU A 61 -6.91 -25.45 2.66
C LEU A 61 -6.08 -24.17 2.79
N LEU A 62 -4.99 -24.19 3.57
CA LEU A 62 -4.09 -23.05 3.72
C LEU A 62 -3.47 -22.63 2.38
N TYR A 63 -3.05 -23.60 1.56
CA TYR A 63 -2.54 -23.34 0.21
C TYR A 63 -3.57 -22.58 -0.64
N ARG A 64 -4.81 -23.07 -0.70
CA ARG A 64 -5.86 -22.53 -1.57
C ARG A 64 -6.42 -21.19 -1.08
N TYR A 65 -6.68 -21.07 0.21
CA TYR A 65 -7.44 -19.95 0.78
C TYR A 65 -6.58 -18.87 1.43
N ALA A 66 -5.31 -19.14 1.76
CA ALA A 66 -4.42 -18.15 2.37
C ALA A 66 -3.14 -17.90 1.55
N PHE A 67 -2.45 -18.93 1.07
CA PHE A 67 -1.17 -18.73 0.37
C PHE A 67 -1.36 -18.10 -1.02
N LEU A 68 -2.18 -18.73 -1.88
CA LEU A 68 -2.40 -18.24 -3.24
C LEU A 68 -3.02 -16.84 -3.27
N PRO A 69 -4.07 -16.53 -2.49
CA PRO A 69 -4.64 -15.19 -2.53
C PRO A 69 -3.67 -14.16 -1.94
N ARG A 70 -2.72 -14.53 -1.07
CA ARG A 70 -1.70 -13.63 -0.50
C ARG A 70 -0.66 -13.26 -1.54
N VAL A 71 -0.20 -14.23 -2.32
CA VAL A 71 0.70 -13.99 -3.46
C VAL A 71 0.01 -13.14 -4.52
N ALA A 72 -1.26 -13.40 -4.81
CA ALA A 72 -2.02 -12.57 -5.74
C ALA A 72 -2.18 -11.12 -5.22
N ALA A 73 -2.54 -10.96 -3.94
CA ALA A 73 -2.67 -9.65 -3.31
C ALA A 73 -1.35 -8.88 -3.27
N SER A 74 -0.21 -9.54 -2.99
CA SER A 74 1.10 -8.89 -2.94
C SER A 74 1.51 -8.32 -4.31
N VAL A 75 1.31 -9.08 -5.39
CA VAL A 75 1.60 -8.65 -6.76
C VAL A 75 0.67 -7.52 -7.19
N LEU A 76 -0.63 -7.64 -6.93
CA LEU A 76 -1.61 -6.62 -7.29
C LEU A 76 -1.39 -5.31 -6.51
N ALA A 77 -1.14 -5.40 -5.20
CA ALA A 77 -0.83 -4.24 -4.36
C ALA A 77 0.46 -3.56 -4.81
N GLY A 78 1.52 -4.32 -5.07
CA GLY A 78 2.79 -3.78 -5.58
C GLY A 78 2.63 -3.07 -6.93
N ALA A 79 1.89 -3.68 -7.87
CA ALA A 79 1.60 -3.08 -9.17
C ALA A 79 0.76 -1.80 -9.05
N ALA A 80 -0.27 -1.81 -8.20
CA ALA A 80 -1.12 -0.66 -7.96
C ALA A 80 -0.35 0.50 -7.31
N LEU A 81 0.49 0.22 -6.31
CA LEU A 81 1.35 1.22 -5.66
C LEU A 81 2.39 1.79 -6.63
N GLY A 82 3.02 0.94 -7.45
CA GLY A 82 3.96 1.38 -8.48
C GLY A 82 3.29 2.30 -9.51
N LEU A 83 2.11 1.93 -10.01
CA LEU A 83 1.34 2.75 -10.93
C LEU A 83 0.90 4.08 -10.30
N ALA A 84 0.35 4.03 -9.09
CA ALA A 84 -0.06 5.23 -8.35
C ALA A 84 1.13 6.17 -8.12
N GLY A 85 2.32 5.62 -7.81
CA GLY A 85 3.56 6.36 -7.64
C GLY A 85 3.92 7.13 -8.90
N VAL A 86 3.97 6.46 -10.05
CA VAL A 86 4.27 7.09 -11.34
C VAL A 86 3.25 8.18 -11.68
N VAL A 87 1.96 7.91 -11.48
CA VAL A 87 0.89 8.89 -11.75
C VAL A 87 1.06 10.14 -10.89
N ILE A 88 1.25 9.98 -9.58
CA ILE A 88 1.39 11.12 -8.66
C ILE A 88 2.69 11.88 -8.89
N GLN A 89 3.80 11.19 -9.14
CA GLN A 89 5.07 11.83 -9.50
C GLN A 89 4.96 12.66 -10.78
N HIS A 90 4.20 12.16 -11.77
CA HIS A 90 3.97 12.87 -13.03
C HIS A 90 3.06 14.09 -12.85
N VAL A 91 1.94 13.92 -12.13
CA VAL A 91 0.97 15.01 -11.84
C VAL A 91 1.63 16.12 -11.03
N LEU A 92 2.40 15.77 -10.00
CA LEU A 92 3.08 16.73 -9.13
C LEU A 92 4.41 17.23 -9.72
N ARG A 93 4.86 16.66 -10.85
CA ARG A 93 6.16 16.96 -11.46
C ARG A 93 7.30 16.90 -10.43
N ASN A 94 7.21 15.91 -9.54
CA ASN A 94 8.11 15.73 -8.43
C ASN A 94 8.48 14.24 -8.31
N PRO A 95 9.71 13.83 -8.66
CA PRO A 95 10.13 12.44 -8.60
C PRO A 95 10.21 11.89 -7.16
N LEU A 96 10.18 12.77 -6.15
CA LEU A 96 10.16 12.39 -4.73
C LEU A 96 8.75 12.25 -4.17
N ALA A 97 7.71 12.53 -4.96
CA ALA A 97 6.35 12.39 -4.50
C ALA A 97 5.95 10.93 -4.36
N GLU A 98 5.25 10.61 -3.28
CA GLU A 98 4.66 9.30 -3.03
C GLU A 98 3.12 9.38 -3.05
N PRO A 99 2.40 8.27 -3.34
CA PRO A 99 0.93 8.26 -3.46
C PRO A 99 0.18 8.75 -2.22
N THR A 100 0.78 8.62 -1.05
CA THR A 100 0.25 9.01 0.26
C THR A 100 0.30 10.52 0.51
N THR A 101 1.06 11.28 -0.29
CA THR A 101 1.27 12.73 -0.13
C THR A 101 -0.04 13.55 -0.18
N ILE A 102 -1.07 13.03 -0.85
CA ILE A 102 -2.38 13.68 -1.00
C ILE A 102 -3.38 13.36 0.13
N GLY A 103 -2.90 12.88 1.27
CA GLY A 103 -3.71 12.67 2.48
C GLY A 103 -4.64 11.45 2.45
N THR A 104 -4.52 10.60 1.43
CA THR A 104 -5.29 9.34 1.28
C THR A 104 -5.18 8.45 2.51
N ASN A 105 -3.96 8.23 3.00
CA ASN A 105 -3.72 7.36 4.16
C ASN A 105 -4.32 7.91 5.45
N ALA A 106 -4.18 9.22 5.70
CA ALA A 106 -4.75 9.87 6.88
C ALA A 106 -6.29 9.81 6.88
N GLY A 107 -6.91 9.97 5.71
CA GLY A 107 -8.37 9.81 5.54
C GLY A 107 -8.86 8.40 5.78
N ALA A 108 -8.21 7.40 5.18
CA ALA A 108 -8.57 6.00 5.40
C ALA A 108 -8.46 5.62 6.88
N SER A 109 -7.36 6.03 7.52
CA SER A 109 -7.09 5.79 8.93
C SER A 109 -8.14 6.42 9.85
N LEU A 110 -8.47 7.69 9.63
CA LEU A 110 -9.48 8.39 10.41
C LEU A 110 -10.87 7.76 10.22
N ALA A 111 -11.24 7.41 8.98
CA ALA A 111 -12.53 6.80 8.71
C ALA A 111 -12.67 5.43 9.39
N LEU A 112 -11.62 4.60 9.39
CA LEU A 112 -11.63 3.34 10.12
C LEU A 112 -11.70 3.56 11.63
N ALA A 113 -10.92 4.47 12.19
CA ALA A 113 -10.99 4.78 13.62
C ALA A 113 -12.40 5.25 14.03
N ALA A 114 -13.01 6.11 13.22
CA ALA A 114 -14.36 6.60 13.45
C ALA A 114 -15.42 5.49 13.28
N ALA A 115 -15.31 4.65 12.25
CA ALA A 115 -16.24 3.55 12.03
C ALA A 115 -16.14 2.49 13.14
N THR A 116 -14.94 2.13 13.59
CA THR A 116 -14.75 1.20 14.71
C THR A 116 -15.47 1.70 15.96
N LEU A 117 -15.40 3.00 16.25
CA LEU A 117 -15.97 3.55 17.48
C LEU A 117 -17.47 3.85 17.40
N TYR A 118 -17.93 4.41 16.29
CA TYR A 118 -19.29 4.96 16.17
C TYR A 118 -20.20 4.16 15.25
N ALA A 119 -19.64 3.34 14.37
CA ALA A 119 -20.39 2.68 13.33
C ALA A 119 -19.82 1.29 12.94
N PRO A 120 -19.65 0.37 13.91
CA PRO A 120 -18.95 -0.89 13.68
C PRO A 120 -19.66 -1.79 12.66
N TRP A 121 -20.98 -1.65 12.49
CA TRP A 121 -21.75 -2.38 11.48
C TRP A 121 -21.28 -2.11 10.04
N LEU A 122 -20.64 -0.96 9.76
CA LEU A 122 -20.05 -0.70 8.43
C LEU A 122 -18.85 -1.60 8.13
N LEU A 123 -18.22 -2.18 9.15
CA LEU A 123 -17.03 -3.02 9.02
C LEU A 123 -17.38 -4.50 8.80
N GLU A 124 -18.63 -4.89 9.03
CA GLU A 124 -19.10 -6.29 8.84
C GLU A 124 -18.97 -6.74 7.38
N GLY A 125 -19.18 -5.83 6.43
CA GLY A 125 -19.03 -6.09 4.99
C GLY A 125 -17.60 -5.96 4.46
N GLY A 126 -16.61 -5.72 5.33
CA GLY A 126 -15.23 -5.47 4.96
C GLY A 126 -14.76 -4.05 5.32
N ARG A 127 -13.48 -3.93 5.68
CA ARG A 127 -12.85 -2.66 6.10
C ARG A 127 -12.47 -1.79 4.90
N GLU A 128 -12.35 -2.41 3.72
CA GLU A 128 -11.83 -1.82 2.49
C GLU A 128 -12.71 -0.68 1.99
N GLY A 129 -14.04 -0.84 2.04
CA GLY A 129 -14.99 0.17 1.58
C GLY A 129 -14.95 1.44 2.42
N VAL A 130 -14.87 1.29 3.75
CA VAL A 130 -14.75 2.41 4.69
C VAL A 130 -13.41 3.14 4.50
N ALA A 131 -12.32 2.38 4.40
CA ALA A 131 -10.99 2.93 4.16
C ALA A 131 -10.92 3.70 2.83
N LEU A 132 -11.49 3.12 1.76
CA LEU A 132 -11.56 3.75 0.44
C LEU A 132 -12.36 5.05 0.48
N ALA A 133 -13.52 5.05 1.12
CA ALA A 133 -14.35 6.25 1.27
C ALA A 133 -13.61 7.35 2.05
N GLY A 134 -12.96 7.00 3.18
CA GLY A 134 -12.15 7.94 3.96
C GLY A 134 -11.01 8.55 3.16
N GLY A 135 -10.25 7.72 2.43
CA GLY A 135 -9.15 8.17 1.58
C GLY A 135 -9.62 9.05 0.42
N ALA A 136 -10.75 8.70 -0.20
CA ALA A 136 -11.37 9.50 -1.26
C ALA A 136 -11.86 10.85 -0.75
N LEU A 137 -12.46 10.90 0.44
CA LEU A 137 -12.88 12.15 1.09
C LEU A 137 -11.68 13.06 1.40
N ALA A 138 -10.60 12.52 1.96
CA ALA A 138 -9.38 13.29 2.23
C ALA A 138 -8.77 13.85 0.94
N THR A 139 -8.65 13.00 -0.09
CA THR A 139 -8.14 13.42 -1.41
C THR A 139 -9.01 14.51 -2.02
N SER A 140 -10.34 14.37 -1.94
CA SER A 140 -11.28 15.37 -2.43
C SER A 140 -11.14 16.70 -1.68
N ALA A 141 -10.89 16.66 -0.37
CA ALA A 141 -10.60 17.85 0.43
C ALA A 141 -9.31 18.54 -0.03
N VAL A 142 -8.25 17.79 -0.33
CA VAL A 142 -7.00 18.34 -0.89
C VAL A 142 -7.27 19.06 -2.21
N PHE A 143 -8.00 18.43 -3.13
CA PHE A 143 -8.35 19.07 -4.40
C PHE A 143 -9.26 20.28 -4.22
N ALA A 144 -10.21 20.25 -3.29
CA ALA A 144 -11.06 21.39 -2.98
C ALA A 144 -10.24 22.59 -2.47
N LEU A 145 -9.28 22.35 -1.56
CA LEU A 145 -8.37 23.38 -1.05
C LEU A 145 -7.44 23.93 -2.13
N ALA A 146 -6.97 23.09 -3.05
CA ALA A 146 -6.08 23.49 -4.15
C ALA A 146 -6.81 24.21 -5.31
N ARG A 147 -8.15 24.19 -5.34
CA ARG A 147 -8.96 24.72 -6.46
C ARG A 147 -8.71 26.20 -6.75
N GLY A 148 -8.52 27.02 -5.71
CA GLY A 148 -8.24 28.46 -5.85
C GLY A 148 -6.82 28.80 -6.33
N ARG A 149 -5.95 27.79 -6.51
CA ARG A 149 -4.53 27.93 -6.88
C ARG A 149 -4.21 27.20 -8.18
N SER A 150 -5.22 27.05 -9.05
CA SER A 150 -5.15 26.38 -10.36
C SER A 150 -4.52 24.98 -10.30
N PHE A 151 -4.71 24.25 -9.19
CA PHE A 151 -4.14 22.93 -8.97
C PHE A 151 -2.61 22.88 -9.17
N SER A 152 -1.90 23.97 -8.85
CA SER A 152 -0.44 23.98 -8.88
C SER A 152 0.13 22.87 -7.98
N PRO A 153 1.20 22.16 -8.40
CA PRO A 153 1.76 21.05 -7.62
C PRO A 153 2.11 21.42 -6.18
N VAL A 154 2.69 22.61 -5.98
CA VAL A 154 3.01 23.14 -4.66
C VAL A 154 1.76 23.29 -3.79
N SER A 155 0.65 23.79 -4.37
CA SER A 155 -0.60 23.93 -3.63
C SER A 155 -1.21 22.59 -3.25
N ILE A 156 -1.12 21.57 -4.12
CA ILE A 156 -1.61 20.23 -3.82
C ILE A 156 -0.80 19.59 -2.70
N ILE A 157 0.53 19.74 -2.73
CA ILE A 157 1.42 19.21 -1.69
C ILE A 157 1.13 19.86 -0.33
N ILE A 158 1.01 21.20 -0.28
CA ILE A 158 0.70 21.91 0.97
C ILE A 158 -0.70 21.55 1.47
N ALA A 159 -1.70 21.49 0.60
CA ALA A 159 -3.05 21.06 0.97
C ALA A 159 -3.05 19.61 1.49
N GLY A 160 -2.30 18.72 0.84
CA GLY A 160 -2.08 17.35 1.28
C GLY A 160 -1.47 17.26 2.67
N LEU A 161 -0.45 18.08 2.96
CA LEU A 161 0.15 18.19 4.29
C LEU A 161 -0.87 18.65 5.33
N VAL A 162 -1.63 19.71 5.03
CA VAL A 162 -2.67 20.24 5.93
C VAL A 162 -3.71 19.16 6.24
N VAL A 163 -4.29 18.53 5.21
CA VAL A 163 -5.30 17.47 5.37
C VAL A 163 -4.71 16.29 6.15
N SER A 164 -3.49 15.88 5.85
CA SER A 164 -2.82 14.78 6.55
C SER A 164 -2.63 15.07 8.04
N LEU A 165 -2.17 16.27 8.38
CA LEU A 165 -2.00 16.68 9.77
C LEU A 165 -3.34 16.82 10.50
N THR A 166 -4.34 17.40 9.85
CA THR A 166 -5.68 17.55 10.44
C THR A 166 -6.33 16.19 10.69
N PHE A 167 -6.34 15.30 9.69
CA PHE A 167 -7.00 14.01 9.80
C PHE A 167 -6.19 13.05 10.67
N GLY A 168 -4.86 13.10 10.58
CA GLY A 168 -3.97 12.33 11.43
C GLY A 168 -4.07 12.72 12.90
N SER A 169 -4.12 14.03 13.21
CA SER A 169 -4.31 14.49 14.60
C SER A 169 -5.71 14.17 15.14
N ALA A 170 -6.75 14.28 14.31
CA ALA A 170 -8.09 13.82 14.69
C ALA A 170 -8.13 12.31 14.98
N GLY A 171 -7.48 11.50 14.15
CA GLY A 171 -7.38 10.05 14.35
C GLY A 171 -6.62 9.71 15.62
N ALA A 172 -5.48 10.36 15.84
CA ALA A 172 -4.67 10.20 17.05
C ALA A 172 -5.44 10.62 18.31
N LEU A 173 -6.21 11.71 18.26
CA LEU A 173 -7.08 12.14 19.36
C LEU A 173 -8.16 11.10 19.66
N LEU A 174 -8.83 10.57 18.64
CA LEU A 174 -9.85 9.52 18.81
C LEU A 174 -9.26 8.27 19.47
N MET A 175 -8.08 7.83 19.03
CA MET A 175 -7.38 6.68 19.63
C MET A 175 -6.94 6.98 21.06
N ALA A 176 -6.42 8.18 21.34
CA ALA A 176 -6.00 8.57 22.68
C ALA A 176 -7.15 8.55 23.69
N LEU A 177 -8.37 8.89 23.25
CA LEU A 177 -9.57 8.83 24.06
C LEU A 177 -10.12 7.40 24.23
N ASN A 178 -9.77 6.45 23.36
CA ASN A 178 -10.36 5.10 23.29
C ASN A 178 -9.28 4.01 23.20
N ARG A 179 -8.60 3.74 24.33
CA ARG A 179 -7.44 2.83 24.39
C ARG A 179 -7.69 1.43 23.85
N GLU A 180 -8.89 0.89 24.06
CA GLU A 180 -9.22 -0.53 23.80
C GLU A 180 -9.13 -0.93 22.32
N TYR A 181 -9.23 0.03 21.39
CA TYR A 181 -9.21 -0.22 19.95
C TYR A 181 -7.91 0.21 19.25
N THR A 182 -6.90 0.62 20.03
CA THR A 182 -5.64 1.18 19.51
C THR A 182 -4.79 0.10 18.82
N GLU A 183 -4.76 -1.11 19.39
CA GLU A 183 -3.86 -2.18 18.93
C GLU A 183 -4.28 -2.74 17.57
N GLU A 184 -5.57 -2.99 17.36
CA GLU A 184 -6.07 -3.53 16.09
C GLU A 184 -5.91 -2.54 14.93
N LEU A 185 -6.16 -1.24 15.18
CA LEU A 185 -5.98 -0.19 14.19
C LEU A 185 -4.50 0.00 13.86
N PHE A 186 -3.61 -0.12 14.84
CA PHE A 186 -2.17 -0.03 14.63
C PHE A 186 -1.66 -1.18 13.73
N ILE A 187 -2.09 -2.41 13.99
CA ILE A 187 -1.73 -3.58 13.16
C ILE A 187 -2.22 -3.38 11.73
N TRP A 188 -3.45 -2.87 11.55
CA TRP A 188 -3.97 -2.60 10.21
C TRP A 188 -3.17 -1.51 9.49
N GLN A 189 -2.79 -0.43 10.18
CA GLN A 189 -1.99 0.66 9.61
C GLN A 189 -0.58 0.25 9.21
N SER A 190 0.02 -0.73 9.89
CA SER A 190 1.33 -1.27 9.49
C SER A 190 1.30 -2.01 8.14
N GLY A 191 0.10 -2.35 7.65
CA GLY A 191 -0.11 -3.15 6.46
C GLY A 191 0.05 -4.64 6.77
N SER A 192 -0.90 -5.45 6.29
CA SER A 192 -0.86 -6.90 6.41
C SER A 192 -1.46 -7.55 5.17
N LEU A 193 -0.80 -8.61 4.69
CA LEU A 193 -1.29 -9.47 3.62
C LEU A 193 -1.78 -10.81 4.18
N VAL A 194 -1.98 -10.89 5.50
CA VAL A 194 -2.52 -12.08 6.15
C VAL A 194 -4.00 -12.19 5.80
N GLN A 195 -4.36 -13.31 5.20
CA GLN A 195 -5.73 -13.68 4.91
C GLN A 195 -6.12 -14.75 5.92
N ASN A 196 -6.87 -14.33 6.94
CA ASN A 196 -7.53 -15.23 7.87
C ASN A 196 -8.90 -15.54 7.24
N GLY A 197 -8.92 -16.56 6.38
CA GLY A 197 -10.14 -17.13 5.82
C GLY A 197 -10.64 -18.28 6.68
#